data_AF-A0A846CB14-F1
#
_entry.id   AF-A0A846CB14-F1
#
_cell.length_a   1.000
_cell.length_b   1.000
_cell.length_c   1.000
_cell.angle_alpha   90.00
_cell.angle_beta   90.00
_cell.angle_gamma   90.00
#
_symmetry.space_group_name_H-M   'P 1'
#
loop_
_entity.id
_entity.type
_entity.pdbx_description
1 polymer ?
#
loop_
_entity_poly.entity_id
_entity_poly.type
_entity_poly.pdbx_seq_one_letter_code
_entity_poly.pdbx_strand_id
1 'polypeptide(L)'
;MTKKSKNNQTEVFQYEASKFAGIWLKLMSNNKLYESHLLCLTFIEKYKNYLEKYLQKNQEAEYYCLRNLLIFFKGLQETSLLLELTKNQNWYKDNTLVERVWSLKCDSKERLEFVSPSISGLIIENALKKIYQFEEQFRQRFGDGLYLSPGLVIDKYICNICHQDTRTCIHIAGKLYKRKICEYEPIGIQVNHLAIVKNPKDMRCRLWSWNMKKNSQGTLTIENCLFSTTFAVDDFLQQEK
;
A
#
# COMPACT_ATOMS: atom_id res chain seq x y z
N MET A 1 -42.89 9.72 20.52
CA MET A 1 -41.69 10.30 19.85
C MET A 1 -40.78 9.16 19.43
N THR A 2 -40.93 8.69 18.19
CA THR A 2 -40.10 7.65 17.59
C THR A 2 -38.70 8.20 17.35
N LYS A 3 -37.70 7.63 18.05
CA LYS A 3 -36.28 7.84 17.73
C LYS A 3 -36.07 7.39 16.29
N LYS A 4 -36.05 8.32 15.34
CA LYS A 4 -35.56 8.06 13.98
C LYS A 4 -34.18 7.42 14.13
N SER A 5 -34.02 6.20 13.62
CA SER A 5 -32.73 5.53 13.57
C SER A 5 -31.77 6.49 12.87
N LYS A 6 -30.70 6.90 13.56
CA LYS A 6 -29.56 7.49 12.86
C LYS A 6 -29.03 6.35 11.99
N ASN A 7 -29.32 6.37 10.69
CA ASN A 7 -28.62 5.53 9.73
C ASN A 7 -27.14 5.69 10.03
N ASN A 8 -26.50 4.61 10.47
CA ASN A 8 -25.09 4.62 10.80
C ASN A 8 -24.34 4.87 9.50
N GLN A 9 -23.61 5.98 9.38
CA GLN A 9 -22.92 6.31 8.11
C GLN A 9 -21.92 5.22 7.69
N THR A 10 -21.42 4.46 8.66
CA THR A 10 -20.65 3.22 8.46
C THR A 10 -21.38 2.22 7.57
N GLU A 11 -22.67 1.96 7.82
CA GLU A 11 -23.49 1.01 7.05
C GLU A 11 -23.67 1.49 5.60
N VAL A 12 -23.80 2.81 5.41
CA VAL A 12 -23.91 3.42 4.07
C VAL A 12 -22.63 3.19 3.27
N PHE A 13 -21.45 3.42 3.87
CA PHE A 13 -20.18 3.17 3.18
C PHE A 13 -19.95 1.70 2.89
N GLN A 14 -20.26 0.81 3.84
CA GLN A 14 -20.14 -0.62 3.65
C GLN A 14 -21.04 -1.11 2.53
N TYR A 15 -22.30 -0.64 2.47
CA TYR A 15 -23.22 -0.98 1.39
C TYR A 15 -22.72 -0.52 0.02
N GLU A 16 -22.30 0.74 -0.10
CA GLU A 16 -21.73 1.28 -1.34
C GLU A 16 -20.44 0.53 -1.73
N ALA A 17 -19.56 0.24 -0.77
CA ALA A 17 -18.35 -0.54 -0.99
C ALA A 17 -18.68 -1.95 -1.49
N SER A 18 -19.66 -2.64 -0.91
CA SER A 18 -20.10 -3.95 -1.39
C SER A 18 -20.59 -3.91 -2.84
N LYS A 19 -21.34 -2.86 -3.22
CA LYS A 19 -21.77 -2.67 -4.62
C LYS A 19 -20.59 -2.49 -5.56
N PHE A 20 -19.65 -1.59 -5.23
CA PHE A 20 -18.45 -1.36 -6.05
C PHE A 20 -17.58 -2.61 -6.15
N ALA A 21 -17.40 -3.33 -5.04
CA ALA A 21 -16.62 -4.56 -5.01
C ALA A 21 -17.28 -5.67 -5.85
N GLY A 22 -18.61 -5.79 -5.81
CA GLY A 22 -19.36 -6.71 -6.67
C GLY A 22 -19.22 -6.40 -8.16
N ILE A 23 -19.25 -5.12 -8.54
CA ILE A 23 -19.01 -4.69 -9.93
C ILE A 23 -17.55 -4.98 -10.33
N TRP A 24 -16.59 -4.69 -9.44
CA TRP A 24 -15.18 -5.00 -9.67
C TRP A 24 -14.98 -6.49 -9.96
N LEU A 25 -15.56 -7.37 -9.14
CA LEU A 25 -15.48 -8.82 -9.33
C LEU A 25 -16.03 -9.23 -10.69
N LYS A 26 -17.18 -8.68 -11.10
CA LYS A 26 -17.77 -8.93 -12.41
C LYS A 26 -16.86 -8.46 -13.55
N LEU A 27 -16.24 -7.28 -13.43
CA LEU A 27 -15.32 -6.77 -14.46
C LEU A 27 -14.07 -7.65 -14.57
N MET A 28 -13.50 -8.05 -13.44
CA MET A 28 -12.34 -8.93 -13.39
C MET A 28 -12.62 -10.30 -14.01
N SER A 29 -13.77 -10.91 -13.73
CA SER A 29 -14.19 -12.18 -14.35
C SER A 29 -14.39 -12.07 -15.87
N ASN A 30 -14.73 -10.89 -16.37
CA ASN A 30 -14.87 -10.62 -17.80
C ASN A 30 -13.59 -10.08 -18.44
N ASN A 31 -12.45 -10.12 -17.74
CA ASN A 31 -11.16 -9.62 -18.19
C ASN A 31 -11.17 -8.12 -18.60
N LYS A 32 -12.07 -7.33 -18.01
CA LYS A 32 -12.19 -5.86 -18.20
C LYS A 32 -11.34 -5.12 -17.15
N LEU A 33 -10.02 -5.32 -17.25
CA LEU A 33 -9.08 -4.94 -16.20
C LEU A 33 -8.93 -3.41 -16.09
N TYR A 34 -8.84 -2.69 -17.20
CA TYR A 34 -8.76 -1.23 -17.19
C TYR A 34 -10.02 -0.58 -16.60
N GLU A 35 -11.21 -1.07 -16.96
CA GLU A 35 -12.47 -0.57 -16.39
C GLU A 35 -12.57 -0.88 -14.89
N SER A 36 -12.08 -2.05 -14.45
CA SER A 36 -12.03 -2.39 -13.02
C SER A 36 -11.08 -1.46 -12.24
N HIS A 37 -9.96 -1.07 -12.86
CA HIS A 37 -9.04 -0.08 -12.32
C HIS A 37 -9.72 1.30 -12.16
N LEU A 38 -10.40 1.78 -13.21
CA LEU A 38 -11.11 3.07 -13.18
C LEU A 38 -12.26 3.09 -12.16
N LEU A 39 -12.96 1.97 -11.99
CA LEU A 39 -14.01 1.82 -10.99
C LEU A 39 -13.48 2.06 -9.57
N CYS A 40 -12.34 1.45 -9.22
CA CYS A 40 -11.74 1.61 -7.90
C CYS A 40 -11.23 3.04 -7.69
N LEU A 41 -10.61 3.66 -8.71
CA LEU A 41 -10.22 5.07 -8.66
C LEU A 41 -11.44 5.97 -8.41
N THR A 42 -12.56 5.71 -9.08
CA THR A 42 -13.80 6.47 -8.88
C THR A 42 -14.30 6.37 -7.44
N PHE A 43 -14.21 5.20 -6.81
CA PHE A 43 -14.54 5.05 -5.38
C PHE A 43 -13.62 5.91 -4.50
N ILE A 44 -12.31 5.82 -4.73
CA ILE A 44 -11.30 6.54 -3.94
C ILE A 44 -11.54 8.06 -4.03
N GLU A 45 -11.67 8.59 -5.25
CA GLU A 45 -11.89 10.01 -5.50
C GLU A 45 -13.21 10.52 -4.90
N LYS A 46 -14.27 9.71 -4.98
CA LYS A 46 -15.58 10.06 -4.41
C LYS A 46 -15.51 10.21 -2.88
N TYR A 47 -14.70 9.39 -2.21
CA TYR A 47 -14.77 9.24 -0.76
C TYR A 47 -13.56 9.78 0.03
N LYS A 48 -12.40 10.04 -0.59
CA LYS A 48 -11.20 10.51 0.12
C LYS A 48 -11.45 11.78 0.94
N ASN A 49 -12.23 12.73 0.41
CA ASN A 49 -12.55 14.00 1.09
C ASN A 49 -13.47 13.84 2.31
N TYR A 50 -14.14 12.69 2.48
CA TYR A 50 -14.93 12.42 3.69
C TYR A 50 -14.04 12.05 4.87
N LEU A 51 -12.84 11.52 4.61
CA LEU A 51 -11.88 11.14 5.64
C LEU A 51 -11.49 12.33 6.52
N GLU A 52 -11.16 13.47 5.89
CA GLU A 52 -10.85 14.72 6.59
C GLU A 52 -12.05 15.23 7.41
N LYS A 53 -13.27 15.11 6.87
CA LYS A 53 -14.49 15.52 7.57
C LYS A 53 -14.72 14.69 8.84
N TYR A 54 -14.48 13.38 8.80
CA TYR A 54 -14.59 12.51 9.97
C TYR A 54 -13.49 12.76 10.99
N LEU A 55 -12.27 13.01 10.49
CA LEU A 55 -11.16 13.43 11.33
C LEU A 55 -11.51 14.70 12.11
N GLN A 56 -12.00 15.74 11.42
CA GLN A 56 -12.42 17.01 12.04
C GLN A 56 -13.60 16.85 13.02
N LYS A 57 -14.52 15.92 12.76
CA LYS A 57 -15.64 15.64 13.65
C LYS A 57 -15.30 14.70 14.79
N ASN A 58 -14.07 14.19 14.85
CA ASN A 58 -13.62 13.18 15.82
C ASN A 58 -14.52 11.92 15.81
N GLN A 59 -14.97 11.53 14.62
CA GLN A 59 -15.80 10.34 14.37
C GLN A 59 -14.90 9.15 14.06
N GLU A 60 -14.37 8.53 15.12
CA GLU A 60 -13.33 7.50 15.04
C GLU A 60 -13.75 6.25 14.25
N ALA A 61 -14.94 5.72 14.53
CA ALA A 61 -15.43 4.50 13.88
C ALA A 61 -15.63 4.71 12.37
N GLU A 62 -16.24 5.81 11.98
CA GLU A 62 -16.45 6.19 10.58
C GLU A 62 -15.13 6.46 9.87
N TYR A 63 -14.18 7.13 10.55
CA TYR A 63 -12.84 7.37 10.02
C TYR A 63 -12.12 6.05 9.69
N TYR A 64 -12.04 5.12 10.64
CA TYR A 64 -11.33 3.85 10.43
C TYR A 64 -12.02 2.96 9.41
N CYS A 65 -13.36 2.89 9.44
CA CYS A 65 -14.11 2.15 8.44
C CYS A 65 -13.80 2.70 7.05
N LEU A 66 -13.87 4.02 6.87
CA LEU A 66 -13.62 4.61 5.57
C LEU A 66 -12.16 4.47 5.11
N ARG A 67 -11.20 4.67 6.02
CA ARG A 67 -9.77 4.48 5.74
C ARG A 67 -9.50 3.07 5.23
N ASN A 68 -10.01 2.05 5.92
CA ASN A 68 -9.82 0.66 5.52
C ASN A 68 -10.50 0.35 4.18
N LEU A 69 -11.68 0.91 3.92
CA LEU A 69 -12.33 0.78 2.61
C LEU A 69 -11.50 1.44 1.49
N LEU A 70 -10.95 2.64 1.72
CA LEU A 70 -10.10 3.31 0.74
C LEU A 70 -8.82 2.52 0.44
N ILE A 71 -8.15 1.98 1.48
CA ILE A 71 -6.96 1.13 1.31
C ILE A 71 -7.32 -0.15 0.54
N PHE A 72 -8.46 -0.76 0.86
CA PHE A 72 -8.97 -1.93 0.14
C PHE A 72 -9.17 -1.64 -1.35
N PHE A 73 -9.88 -0.55 -1.68
CA PHE A 73 -10.09 -0.17 -3.07
C PHE A 73 -8.80 0.23 -3.78
N LYS A 74 -7.82 0.82 -3.08
CA LYS A 74 -6.49 1.09 -3.63
C LYS A 74 -5.75 -0.21 -3.97
N GLY A 75 -5.78 -1.20 -3.08
CA GLY A 75 -5.22 -2.53 -3.35
C GLY A 75 -5.88 -3.22 -4.56
N LEU A 76 -7.21 -3.16 -4.66
CA LEU A 76 -7.94 -3.67 -5.84
C LEU A 76 -7.58 -2.91 -7.13
N GLN A 77 -7.50 -1.57 -7.06
CA GLN A 77 -7.13 -0.70 -8.17
C GLN A 77 -5.76 -1.05 -8.75
N GLU A 78 -4.79 -1.31 -7.89
CA GLU A 78 -3.41 -1.64 -8.26
C GLU A 78 -3.30 -3.08 -8.75
N THR A 79 -4.07 -4.00 -8.17
CA THR A 79 -4.21 -5.37 -8.69
C THR A 79 -4.73 -5.37 -10.12
N SER A 80 -5.79 -4.60 -10.39
CA SER A 80 -6.35 -4.46 -11.74
C SER A 80 -5.33 -3.88 -12.72
N LEU A 81 -4.60 -2.83 -12.31
CA LEU A 81 -3.58 -2.20 -13.15
C LEU A 81 -2.40 -3.14 -13.41
N LEU A 82 -1.94 -3.87 -12.38
CA LEU A 82 -0.90 -4.88 -12.50
C LEU A 82 -1.25 -5.90 -13.58
N LEU A 83 -2.46 -6.45 -13.54
CA LEU A 83 -2.91 -7.45 -14.50
C LEU A 83 -3.09 -6.86 -15.90
N GLU A 84 -3.54 -5.62 -16.03
CA GLU A 84 -3.68 -4.95 -17.33
C GLU A 84 -2.31 -4.72 -17.98
N LEU A 85 -1.34 -4.19 -17.22
CA LEU A 85 0.02 -3.94 -17.69
C LEU A 85 0.75 -5.24 -18.08
N THR A 86 0.38 -6.36 -17.46
CA THR A 86 1.02 -7.67 -17.69
C THR A 86 0.23 -8.57 -18.63
N LYS A 87 -0.87 -8.06 -19.21
CA LYS A 87 -1.72 -8.77 -20.18
C LYS A 87 -0.96 -9.14 -21.46
N ASN A 88 -0.06 -8.27 -21.93
CA ASN A 88 0.78 -8.55 -23.07
C ASN A 88 1.92 -9.48 -22.65
N GLN A 89 2.04 -10.67 -23.26
CA GLN A 89 3.08 -11.65 -22.92
C GLN A 89 4.52 -11.13 -23.03
N ASN A 90 4.77 -10.03 -23.74
CA ASN A 90 6.09 -9.43 -23.88
C ASN A 90 6.40 -8.31 -22.88
N TRP A 91 5.55 -8.08 -21.86
CA TRP A 91 5.74 -7.00 -20.87
C TRP A 91 7.12 -7.03 -20.21
N TYR A 92 7.71 -8.22 -20.05
CA TYR A 92 9.03 -8.41 -19.42
C TYR A 92 10.22 -7.89 -20.25
N LYS A 93 9.99 -7.45 -21.50
CA LYS A 93 11.07 -6.91 -22.36
C LYS A 93 11.38 -5.45 -22.06
N ASP A 94 10.48 -4.74 -21.40
CA ASP A 94 10.67 -3.36 -20.96
C ASP A 94 11.06 -3.37 -19.48
N ASN A 95 12.34 -3.07 -19.20
CA ASN A 95 12.88 -3.03 -17.85
C ASN A 95 12.09 -2.07 -16.95
N THR A 96 11.72 -0.89 -17.46
CA THR A 96 10.95 0.10 -16.69
C THR A 96 9.58 -0.44 -16.31
N LEU A 97 8.94 -1.15 -17.24
CA LEU A 97 7.67 -1.80 -16.97
C LEU A 97 7.82 -2.91 -15.93
N VAL A 98 8.90 -3.72 -16.00
CA VAL A 98 9.19 -4.77 -15.02
C VAL A 98 9.32 -4.21 -13.61
N GLU A 99 10.09 -3.14 -13.43
CA GLU A 99 10.26 -2.50 -12.13
C GLU A 99 8.94 -1.92 -11.61
N ARG A 100 8.15 -1.31 -12.50
CA ARG A 100 6.83 -0.75 -12.16
C ARG A 100 5.85 -1.83 -11.72
N VAL A 101 5.71 -2.93 -12.46
CA VAL A 101 4.77 -4.00 -12.09
C VAL A 101 5.20 -4.72 -10.81
N TRP A 102 6.50 -4.84 -10.56
CA TRP A 102 7.01 -5.36 -9.30
C TRP A 102 6.63 -4.46 -8.11
N SER A 103 6.77 -3.15 -8.28
CA SER A 103 6.38 -2.17 -7.26
C SER A 103 4.87 -2.22 -7.00
N LEU A 104 4.05 -2.18 -8.06
CA LEU A 104 2.58 -2.32 -7.98
C LEU A 104 2.14 -3.61 -7.31
N LYS A 105 2.86 -4.71 -7.53
CA LYS A 105 2.62 -5.99 -6.85
C LYS A 105 2.83 -5.86 -5.35
N CYS A 106 3.96 -5.28 -4.91
CA CYS A 106 4.26 -5.13 -3.48
C CYS A 106 3.21 -4.24 -2.80
N ASP A 107 2.94 -3.10 -3.43
CA ASP A 107 1.93 -2.12 -3.04
C ASP A 107 0.53 -2.73 -2.85
N SER A 108 0.02 -3.39 -3.89
CA SER A 108 -1.30 -4.03 -3.84
C SER A 108 -1.37 -5.14 -2.79
N LYS A 109 -0.31 -5.95 -2.66
CA LYS A 109 -0.22 -7.02 -1.67
C LYS A 109 -0.27 -6.47 -0.25
N GLU A 110 0.61 -5.54 0.09
CA GLU A 110 0.71 -4.96 1.43
C GLU A 110 -0.61 -4.28 1.83
N ARG A 111 -1.26 -3.56 0.92
CA ARG A 111 -2.56 -2.91 1.18
C ARG A 111 -3.68 -3.92 1.42
N LEU A 112 -3.78 -4.97 0.61
CA LEU A 112 -4.80 -6.01 0.79
C LEU A 112 -4.55 -6.87 2.03
N GLU A 113 -3.31 -7.25 2.30
CA GLU A 113 -2.94 -7.96 3.54
C GLU A 113 -3.27 -7.11 4.78
N PHE A 114 -2.98 -5.80 4.75
CA PHE A 114 -3.29 -4.87 5.84
C PHE A 114 -4.79 -4.83 6.18
N VAL A 115 -5.67 -4.77 5.18
CA VAL A 115 -7.13 -4.67 5.42
C VAL A 115 -7.81 -6.02 5.62
N SER A 116 -7.16 -7.13 5.27
CA SER A 116 -7.76 -8.48 5.35
C SER A 116 -8.33 -8.88 6.71
N PRO A 117 -7.79 -8.45 7.87
CA PRO A 117 -8.40 -8.76 9.16
C PRO A 117 -9.73 -8.01 9.39
N SER A 118 -9.93 -6.88 8.71
CA SER A 118 -11.13 -6.03 8.85
C SER A 118 -12.14 -6.21 7.72
N ILE A 119 -11.68 -6.66 6.55
CA ILE A 119 -12.46 -6.83 5.33
C ILE A 119 -12.18 -8.23 4.80
N SER A 120 -13.06 -9.17 5.16
CA SER A 120 -12.98 -10.56 4.71
C SER A 120 -13.95 -10.83 3.56
N GLY A 121 -13.59 -11.77 2.68
CA GLY A 121 -14.50 -12.31 1.69
C GLY A 121 -13.82 -12.70 0.39
N LEU A 122 -14.61 -13.33 -0.49
CA LEU A 122 -14.13 -13.92 -1.74
C LEU A 122 -13.36 -12.92 -2.64
N ILE A 123 -13.70 -11.63 -2.57
CA ILE A 123 -13.07 -10.60 -3.41
C ILE A 123 -11.60 -10.39 -3.02
N ILE A 124 -11.32 -10.23 -1.73
CA ILE A 124 -9.94 -10.01 -1.26
C ILE A 124 -9.09 -11.27 -1.44
N GLU A 125 -9.68 -12.44 -1.18
CA GLU A 125 -9.04 -13.74 -1.38
C GLU A 125 -8.68 -13.95 -2.86
N ASN A 126 -9.59 -13.63 -3.78
CA ASN A 126 -9.33 -13.73 -5.22
C ASN A 126 -8.25 -12.75 -5.69
N ALA A 127 -8.24 -11.52 -5.16
CA ALA A 127 -7.22 -10.53 -5.50
C ALA A 127 -5.84 -10.98 -5.01
N LEU A 128 -5.72 -11.38 -3.73
CA LEU A 128 -4.48 -11.90 -3.16
C LEU A 128 -4.00 -13.16 -3.90
N LYS A 129 -4.90 -14.09 -4.24
CA LYS A 129 -4.55 -15.27 -5.04
C LYS A 129 -3.93 -14.90 -6.38
N LYS A 130 -4.49 -13.92 -7.10
CA LYS A 130 -3.92 -13.43 -8.37
C LYS A 130 -2.54 -12.79 -8.17
N ILE A 131 -2.35 -12.03 -7.09
CA ILE A 131 -1.06 -11.43 -6.72
C ILE A 131 -0.01 -12.51 -6.44
N TYR A 132 -0.33 -13.53 -5.64
CA TYR A 132 0.60 -14.62 -5.33
C TYR A 132 0.95 -15.45 -6.57
N GLN A 133 -0.02 -15.68 -7.46
CA GLN A 133 0.22 -16.34 -8.75
C GLN A 133 1.19 -15.52 -9.62
N PHE A 134 0.98 -14.21 -9.71
CA PHE A 134 1.90 -13.32 -10.42
C PHE A 134 3.29 -13.33 -9.77
N GLU A 135 3.38 -13.26 -8.44
CA GLU A 135 4.66 -13.29 -7.72
C GLU A 135 5.45 -14.57 -7.99
N GLU A 136 4.78 -15.72 -8.06
CA GLU A 136 5.41 -16.99 -8.42
C GLU A 136 5.90 -17.00 -9.87
N GLN A 137 5.08 -16.55 -10.83
CA GLN A 137 5.50 -16.40 -12.23
C GLN A 137 6.68 -15.43 -12.38
N PHE A 138 6.67 -14.35 -11.60
CA PHE A 138 7.75 -13.38 -11.55
C PHE A 138 9.04 -14.01 -11.05
N ARG A 139 9.00 -14.78 -9.95
CA ARG A 139 10.16 -15.52 -9.44
C ARG A 139 10.70 -16.53 -10.43
N GLN A 140 9.84 -17.28 -11.12
CA GLN A 140 10.28 -18.23 -12.15
C GLN A 140 11.03 -17.53 -13.30
N ARG A 141 10.64 -16.31 -13.64
CA ARG A 141 11.24 -15.52 -14.72
C ARG A 141 12.53 -14.80 -14.31
N PHE A 142 12.53 -14.18 -13.13
CA PHE A 142 13.58 -13.23 -12.69
C PHE A 142 14.38 -13.71 -11.47
N GLY A 143 14.06 -14.87 -10.92
CA GLY A 143 14.63 -15.40 -9.68
C GLY A 143 14.16 -14.68 -8.42
N ASP A 144 14.68 -15.12 -7.27
CA ASP A 144 14.36 -14.52 -5.97
C ASP A 144 14.88 -13.09 -5.81
N GLY A 145 15.94 -12.75 -6.54
CA GLY A 145 16.56 -11.42 -6.53
C GLY A 145 17.42 -11.17 -5.29
N LEU A 146 18.07 -10.01 -5.30
CA LEU A 146 18.76 -9.42 -4.15
C LEU A 146 18.15 -8.04 -3.91
N TYR A 147 18.23 -7.54 -2.69
CA TYR A 147 17.55 -6.32 -2.28
C TYR A 147 18.46 -5.45 -1.43
N LEU A 148 18.25 -4.14 -1.47
CA LEU A 148 18.89 -3.21 -0.55
C LEU A 148 18.04 -3.07 0.72
N SER A 149 18.72 -3.10 1.85
CA SER A 149 18.11 -2.80 3.14
C SER A 149 18.97 -1.76 3.88
N PRO A 150 18.43 -0.57 4.18
CA PRO A 150 19.17 0.41 4.98
C PRO A 150 19.16 0.01 6.46
N GLY A 151 20.34 0.05 7.08
CA GLY A 151 20.51 0.04 8.53
C GLY A 151 20.45 1.47 9.05
N LEU A 152 19.48 1.78 9.90
CA LEU A 152 19.27 3.10 10.47
C LEU A 152 19.56 3.09 11.97
N VAL A 153 20.22 4.15 12.45
CA VAL A 153 20.32 4.48 13.88
C VAL A 153 19.36 5.63 14.13
N ILE A 154 18.52 5.50 15.16
CA ILE A 154 17.50 6.48 15.53
C ILE A 154 17.67 6.76 17.01
N ASP A 155 17.90 8.02 17.36
CA ASP A 155 18.16 8.42 18.75
C ASP A 155 16.95 8.16 19.65
N LYS A 156 15.77 8.61 19.19
CA LYS A 156 14.50 8.41 19.88
C LYS A 156 13.33 8.56 18.92
N TYR A 157 12.18 8.08 19.35
CA TYR A 157 10.90 8.37 18.71
C TYR A 157 10.10 9.32 19.59
N ILE A 158 9.46 10.31 18.98
CA ILE A 158 8.55 11.22 19.67
C ILE A 158 7.11 11.02 19.18
N CYS A 159 6.14 11.16 20.08
CA CYS A 159 4.74 11.15 19.70
C CYS A 159 4.33 12.49 19.07
N ASN A 160 3.69 12.47 17.90
CA ASN A 160 3.23 13.68 17.23
C ASN A 160 2.08 14.43 17.97
N ILE A 161 1.46 13.85 19.01
CA ILE A 161 0.38 14.47 19.79
C ILE A 161 0.90 15.16 21.07
N CYS A 162 1.70 14.45 21.88
CA CYS A 162 2.23 15.02 23.14
C CYS A 162 3.70 15.46 23.05
N HIS A 163 4.39 15.16 21.95
CA HIS A 163 5.81 15.46 21.73
C HIS A 163 6.76 14.82 22.77
N GLN A 164 6.28 13.84 23.54
CA GLN A 164 7.07 13.06 24.48
C GLN A 164 7.71 11.86 23.80
N ASP A 165 8.77 11.34 24.42
CA ASP A 165 9.38 10.07 24.04
C ASP A 165 8.35 8.94 24.11
N THR A 166 8.32 8.09 23.09
CA THR A 166 7.32 7.01 22.97
C THR A 166 7.32 6.04 24.14
N ARG A 167 8.45 5.87 24.84
CA ARG A 167 8.55 5.04 26.06
C ARG A 167 7.74 5.59 27.22
N THR A 168 7.46 6.89 27.21
CA THR A 168 6.69 7.61 28.25
C THR A 168 5.31 8.08 27.76
N CYS A 169 5.02 7.87 26.47
CA CYS A 169 3.79 8.34 25.85
C CYS A 169 2.61 7.42 26.22
N ILE A 170 1.47 8.02 26.61
CA ILE A 170 0.21 7.29 26.83
C ILE A 170 -0.59 7.06 25.54
N HIS A 171 -0.21 7.69 24.43
CA HIS A 171 -0.91 7.57 23.15
C HIS A 171 -0.45 6.33 22.39
N ILE A 172 -1.43 5.51 22.01
CA ILE A 172 -1.24 4.32 21.18
C ILE A 172 -1.11 4.76 19.71
N ALA A 173 0.00 4.41 19.06
CA ALA A 173 0.20 4.67 17.63
C ALA A 173 -0.95 4.10 16.78
N GLY A 174 -1.36 4.85 15.77
CA GLY A 174 -2.49 4.53 14.90
C GLY A 174 -3.87 4.88 15.47
N LYS A 175 -3.98 5.25 16.75
CA LYS A 175 -5.26 5.72 17.36
C LYS A 175 -5.53 7.21 17.11
N LEU A 176 -6.81 7.57 17.02
CA LEU A 176 -7.28 8.94 16.82
C LEU A 176 -7.43 9.65 18.17
N TYR A 177 -6.76 10.79 18.33
CA TYR A 177 -6.88 11.65 19.50
C TYR A 177 -7.11 13.09 19.06
N LYS A 178 -8.23 13.69 19.48
CA LYS A 178 -8.54 15.10 19.22
C LYS A 178 -8.25 15.50 17.77
N ARG A 179 -8.78 14.72 16.80
CA ARG A 179 -8.63 14.96 15.35
C ARG A 179 -7.22 14.73 14.78
N LYS A 180 -6.31 14.09 15.51
CA LYS A 180 -4.96 13.73 15.02
C LYS A 180 -4.68 12.25 15.28
N ILE A 181 -4.12 11.54 14.30
CA ILE A 181 -3.64 10.18 14.51
C ILE A 181 -2.31 10.23 15.24
N CYS A 182 -2.17 9.40 16.28
CA CYS A 182 -0.90 9.22 16.94
C CYS A 182 0.09 8.54 16.00
N GLU A 183 1.17 9.22 15.68
CA GLU A 183 2.30 8.70 14.92
C GLU A 183 3.59 8.92 15.70
N TYR A 184 4.55 8.03 15.46
CA TYR A 184 5.86 8.08 16.08
C TYR A 184 6.85 8.65 15.08
N GLU A 185 7.32 9.85 15.36
CA GLU A 185 8.27 10.58 14.54
C GLU A 185 9.69 10.23 15.01
N PRO A 186 10.52 9.61 14.15
CA PRO A 186 11.91 9.35 14.50
C PRO A 186 12.71 10.67 14.53
N ILE A 187 13.52 10.85 15.57
CA ILE A 187 14.45 11.98 15.74
C ILE A 187 15.88 11.47 15.68
N GLY A 188 16.76 12.22 15.01
CA GLY A 188 18.17 11.87 14.88
C GLY A 188 18.41 10.65 14.00
N ILE A 189 17.73 10.56 12.85
CA ILE A 189 17.90 9.45 11.91
C ILE A 189 19.28 9.56 11.26
N GLN A 190 20.08 8.51 11.40
CA GLN A 190 21.37 8.37 10.71
C GLN A 190 21.41 7.05 9.95
N VAL A 191 21.84 7.10 8.69
CA VAL A 191 22.12 5.88 7.92
C VAL A 191 23.46 5.32 8.42
N ASN A 192 23.42 4.11 8.97
CA ASN A 192 24.62 3.42 9.44
C ASN A 192 25.28 2.61 8.32
N HIS A 193 24.49 1.82 7.58
CA HIS A 193 24.97 1.01 6.47
C HIS A 193 23.86 0.73 5.45
N LEU A 194 24.26 0.20 4.29
CA LEU A 194 23.37 -0.44 3.32
C LEU A 194 23.79 -1.91 3.20
N ALA A 195 22.84 -2.82 3.39
CA ALA A 195 23.07 -4.25 3.25
C ALA A 195 22.40 -4.78 1.98
N ILE A 196 23.08 -5.72 1.30
CA ILE A 196 22.48 -6.53 0.23
C ILE A 196 21.94 -7.80 0.86
N VAL A 197 20.63 -8.02 0.80
CA VAL A 197 19.93 -9.10 1.49
C VAL A 197 19.04 -9.89 0.55
N LYS A 198 18.71 -11.13 0.94
CA LYS A 198 17.75 -11.99 0.21
C LYS A 198 16.30 -11.81 0.67
N ASN A 199 16.11 -11.39 1.92
CA ASN A 199 14.78 -11.26 2.54
C ASN A 199 14.67 -9.87 3.19
N PRO A 200 14.46 -8.80 2.42
CA PRO A 200 14.28 -7.46 2.97
C PRO A 200 12.90 -7.33 3.63
N LYS A 201 12.74 -6.31 4.47
CA LYS A 201 11.40 -5.88 4.92
C LYS A 201 10.59 -5.31 3.75
N ASP A 202 11.25 -4.60 2.84
CA ASP A 202 10.63 -3.94 1.70
C ASP A 202 11.13 -4.58 0.39
N MET A 203 10.24 -5.33 -0.25
CA MET A 203 10.55 -6.02 -1.50
C MET A 203 10.67 -5.07 -2.70
N ARG A 204 10.22 -3.81 -2.60
CA ARG A 204 10.36 -2.81 -3.69
C ARG A 204 11.82 -2.43 -3.93
N CYS A 205 12.69 -2.61 -2.93
CA CYS A 205 14.11 -2.30 -2.97
C CYS A 205 14.95 -3.36 -3.72
N ARG A 206 14.38 -3.96 -4.77
CA ARG A 206 15.03 -5.02 -5.55
C ARG A 206 16.16 -4.47 -6.40
N LEU A 207 17.29 -5.17 -6.39
CA LEU A 207 18.43 -4.91 -7.27
C LEU A 207 18.18 -5.57 -8.63
N TRP A 208 18.27 -4.77 -9.69
CA TRP A 208 18.03 -5.22 -11.05
C TRP A 208 19.32 -5.37 -11.83
N SER A 209 19.46 -6.47 -12.57
CA SER A 209 20.69 -6.79 -13.30
C SER A 209 21.02 -5.78 -14.39
N TRP A 210 20.00 -5.22 -15.04
CA TRP A 210 20.19 -4.18 -16.06
C TRP A 210 20.65 -2.84 -15.50
N ASN A 211 20.59 -2.64 -14.19
CA ASN A 211 21.14 -1.48 -13.50
C ASN A 211 22.59 -1.71 -13.02
N MET A 212 23.15 -2.91 -13.23
CA MET A 212 24.52 -3.25 -12.86
C MET A 212 25.50 -2.93 -14.00
N LYS A 213 26.56 -2.20 -13.68
CA LYS A 213 27.68 -1.90 -14.59
C LYS A 213 28.96 -2.49 -14.02
N LYS A 214 29.75 -3.14 -14.86
CA LYS A 214 31.08 -3.63 -14.51
C LYS A 214 32.11 -2.71 -15.16
N ASN A 215 33.04 -2.16 -14.37
CA ASN A 215 34.12 -1.36 -14.90
C ASN A 215 35.29 -2.26 -15.41
N SER A 216 36.25 -1.66 -16.10
CA SER A 216 37.44 -2.35 -16.63
C SER A 216 38.32 -2.98 -15.55
N GLN A 217 38.21 -2.54 -14.31
CA GLN A 217 38.95 -3.04 -13.14
C GLN A 217 38.24 -4.22 -12.45
N GLY A 218 37.06 -4.61 -12.94
CA GLY A 218 36.28 -5.72 -12.38
C GLY A 218 35.34 -5.32 -11.23
N THR A 219 35.33 -4.05 -10.81
CA THR A 219 34.38 -3.51 -9.84
C THR A 219 32.99 -3.44 -10.44
N LEU A 220 32.01 -3.84 -9.65
CA LEU A 220 30.59 -3.78 -10.01
C LEU A 220 29.92 -2.62 -9.30
N THR A 221 29.27 -1.75 -10.08
CA THR A 221 28.46 -0.63 -9.61
C THR A 221 27.00 -0.91 -9.95
N ILE A 222 26.07 -0.59 -9.05
CA ILE A 222 24.64 -0.66 -9.34
C ILE A 222 24.07 0.76 -9.24
N GLU A 223 23.43 1.21 -10.31
CA GLU A 223 22.81 2.53 -10.39
C GLU A 223 21.29 2.42 -10.18
N ASN A 224 20.59 3.55 -10.06
CA ASN A 224 19.11 3.62 -9.97
C ASN A 224 18.50 2.70 -8.90
N CYS A 225 19.20 2.56 -7.77
CA CYS A 225 18.77 1.72 -6.68
C CYS A 225 17.71 2.41 -5.83
N LEU A 226 16.55 1.78 -5.68
CA LEU A 226 15.55 2.21 -4.72
C LEU A 226 15.91 1.68 -3.32
N PHE A 227 15.88 2.56 -2.33
CA PHE A 227 15.79 2.16 -0.94
C PHE A 227 14.68 2.98 -0.26
N SER A 228 13.89 2.33 0.57
CA SER A 228 12.85 2.99 1.36
C SER A 228 13.21 2.97 2.84
N THR A 229 13.01 4.10 3.49
CA THR A 229 13.09 4.22 4.96
C THR A 229 11.72 4.14 5.61
N THR A 230 10.66 4.38 4.85
CA THR A 230 9.27 4.45 5.32
C THR A 230 8.31 4.08 4.20
N PHE A 231 7.31 3.26 4.50
CA PHE A 231 6.17 2.99 3.61
C PHE A 231 4.89 3.08 4.43
N ALA A 232 3.86 3.67 3.83
CA ALA A 232 2.52 3.77 4.41
C ALA A 232 1.50 3.22 3.41
N VAL A 233 0.64 2.30 3.88
CA VAL A 233 -0.41 1.68 3.06
C VAL A 233 -1.45 2.69 2.55
N ASP A 234 -1.50 3.88 3.16
CA ASP A 234 -2.38 5.00 2.89
C ASP A 234 -1.66 6.27 2.40
N ASP A 235 -0.42 6.14 1.93
CA ASP A 235 0.35 7.19 1.22
C ASP A 235 -0.45 7.92 0.13
N PHE A 236 -1.33 7.23 -0.59
CA PHE A 236 -2.19 7.79 -1.63
C PHE A 236 -3.23 8.78 -1.11
N LEU A 237 -3.47 8.82 0.20
CA LEU A 237 -4.32 9.81 0.85
C LEU A 237 -3.56 11.10 1.18
N GLN A 238 -2.22 11.09 1.07
CA GLN A 238 -1.34 12.20 1.44
C GLN A 238 -0.92 13.07 0.24
N GLN A 239 -1.58 12.95 -0.92
CA GLN A 239 -1.24 13.75 -2.11
C GLN A 239 -1.57 15.25 -1.87
N GLU A 240 -0.51 15.96 -1.48
CA GLU A 240 -0.19 17.40 -1.57
C GLU A 240 -1.32 18.41 -1.31
N LYS A 241 -1.19 19.10 -0.16
CA LYS A 241 -1.49 20.53 -0.06
C LYS A 241 -0.35 21.33 -0.67
#